data_AF-A0A6P9B0F4-F1
#
_entry.id   AF-A0A6P9B0F4-F1
#
_cell.length_a   1.000
_cell.length_b   1.000
_cell.length_c   1.000
_cell.angle_alpha   90.00
_cell.angle_beta   90.00
_cell.angle_gamma   90.00
#
_symmetry.space_group_name_H-M   'P 1'
#
loop_
_entity.id
_entity.type
_entity.pdbx_description
1 polymer ?
#
loop_
_entity_poly.entity_id
_entity_poly.type
_entity_poly.pdbx_seq_one_letter_code
_entity_poly.pdbx_strand_id
1 'polypeptide(L)'
;MSLRFGQHLIKPSLVFLKTELSFALVNRKPVVPGHVLICPLRPVERFRDLHPEEVADLFRTTQAVGNVVEQHFGGTSLTISVQDGPEAGQTVKHVHVHVLPRKPGDFDRNDNIYDE
;
A
#
# COMPACT_ATOMS: atom_id res chain seq x y z
N MET A 1 -5.20 11.37 -17.83
CA MET A 1 -4.56 10.03 -17.88
C MET A 1 -5.27 9.12 -16.90
N SER A 2 -5.68 7.94 -17.33
CA SER A 2 -6.34 6.95 -16.47
C SER A 2 -5.30 6.05 -15.80
N LEU A 3 -5.37 5.89 -14.48
CA LEU A 3 -4.48 5.02 -13.71
C LEU A 3 -5.03 3.60 -13.66
N ARG A 4 -4.14 2.60 -13.57
CA ARG A 4 -4.50 1.17 -13.50
C ARG A 4 -4.02 0.54 -12.21
N PHE A 5 -4.86 -0.32 -11.64
CA PHE A 5 -4.50 -1.23 -10.55
C PHE A 5 -4.94 -2.64 -10.95
N GLY A 6 -3.97 -3.50 -11.30
CA GLY A 6 -4.23 -4.71 -12.09
C GLY A 6 -5.00 -4.39 -13.38
N GLN A 7 -6.14 -5.05 -13.57
CA GLN A 7 -7.02 -4.84 -14.72
C GLN A 7 -8.04 -3.70 -14.51
N HIS A 8 -8.07 -3.08 -13.33
CA HIS A 8 -9.08 -2.07 -12.98
C HIS A 8 -8.58 -0.66 -13.29
N LEU A 9 -9.46 0.15 -13.89
CA LEU A 9 -9.24 1.60 -14.01
C LEU A 9 -9.60 2.28 -12.69
N ILE A 10 -8.70 3.13 -12.21
CA ILE A 10 -8.88 3.88 -10.98
C ILE A 10 -9.37 5.29 -11.31
N LYS A 11 -10.48 5.70 -10.67
CA LYS A 11 -11.00 7.06 -10.78
C LYS A 11 -10.03 8.04 -10.11
N PRO A 12 -9.71 9.19 -10.73
CA PRO A 12 -8.81 10.18 -10.14
C PRO A 12 -9.23 10.64 -8.75
N SER A 13 -10.53 10.68 -8.44
CA SER A 13 -11.05 11.08 -7.13
C SER A 13 -10.66 10.14 -5.98
N LEU A 14 -10.16 8.95 -6.27
CA LEU A 14 -9.69 7.98 -5.27
C LEU A 14 -8.17 8.04 -5.07
N VAL A 15 -7.46 8.81 -5.88
CA VAL A 15 -6.00 8.94 -5.87
C VAL A 15 -5.67 10.28 -5.24
N PHE A 16 -4.95 10.24 -4.12
CA PHE A 16 -4.64 11.44 -3.33
C PHE A 16 -3.17 11.89 -3.47
N LEU A 17 -2.32 11.04 -4.04
CA LEU A 17 -0.94 11.38 -4.37
C LEU A 17 -0.52 10.67 -5.65
N LYS A 18 0.26 11.37 -6.48
CA LYS A 18 0.93 10.81 -7.65
C LYS A 18 2.33 11.42 -7.75
N THR A 19 3.32 10.57 -7.96
CA THR A 19 4.70 10.95 -8.24
C THR A 19 5.03 10.67 -9.71
N GLU A 20 6.31 10.74 -10.08
CA GLU A 20 6.76 10.39 -11.42
C GLU A 20 6.59 8.89 -11.72
N LEU A 21 6.71 8.02 -10.71
CA LEU A 21 6.72 6.56 -10.88
C LEU A 21 5.69 5.81 -10.02
N SER A 22 4.99 6.46 -9.10
CA SER A 22 4.03 5.84 -8.17
C SER A 22 2.74 6.65 -8.02
N PHE A 23 1.73 6.03 -7.41
CA PHE A 23 0.52 6.69 -6.96
C PHE A 23 -0.01 6.06 -5.68
N ALA A 24 -0.73 6.85 -4.88
CA ALA A 24 -1.39 6.39 -3.66
C ALA A 24 -2.91 6.58 -3.76
N LEU A 25 -3.64 5.56 -3.33
CA LEU A 25 -5.10 5.51 -3.42
C LEU A 25 -5.76 5.00 -2.14
N VAL A 26 -7.00 5.45 -1.92
CA VAL A 26 -7.83 4.93 -0.82
C VAL A 26 -8.32 3.51 -1.13
N ASN A 27 -8.43 2.68 -0.10
CA ASN A 27 -8.93 1.32 -0.24
C ASN A 27 -10.47 1.29 -0.15
N ARG A 28 -11.13 0.49 -1.00
CA ARG A 28 -12.58 0.29 -0.97
C ARG A 28 -13.04 -0.49 0.26
N LYS A 29 -12.23 -1.45 0.71
CA LYS A 29 -12.49 -2.29 1.89
C LYS A 29 -11.27 -2.20 2.82
N PRO A 30 -11.09 -1.05 3.50
CA PRO A 30 -9.95 -0.84 4.38
C PRO A 30 -10.05 -1.80 5.58
N VAL A 31 -8.96 -2.50 5.87
CA VAL A 31 -8.86 -3.42 7.02
C VAL A 31 -8.95 -2.64 8.35
N VAL A 32 -8.35 -1.45 8.40
CA VAL A 32 -8.48 -0.48 9.49
C VAL A 32 -8.71 0.92 8.89
N PRO A 33 -9.30 1.87 9.63
CA PRO A 33 -9.37 3.26 9.19
C PRO A 33 -8.00 3.81 8.77
N GLY A 34 -7.93 4.39 7.57
CA GLY A 34 -6.68 4.90 7.01
C GLY A 34 -5.82 3.88 6.26
N HIS A 35 -6.29 2.64 6.10
CA HIS A 35 -5.65 1.68 5.19
C HIS A 35 -5.69 2.20 3.75
N VAL A 36 -4.52 2.58 3.24
CA VAL A 36 -4.29 3.02 1.86
C VAL A 36 -3.31 2.10 1.14
N LEU A 37 -3.30 2.21 -0.19
CA LEU A 37 -2.40 1.47 -1.06
C LEU A 37 -1.44 2.44 -1.77
N ILE A 38 -0.20 2.03 -1.96
CA ILE A 38 0.78 2.72 -2.82
C ILE A 38 1.21 1.73 -3.90
N CYS A 39 1.13 2.14 -5.17
CA CYS A 39 1.42 1.28 -6.31
C CYS A 39 2.37 2.00 -7.28
N PRO A 40 3.23 1.27 -8.02
CA PRO A 40 3.94 1.84 -9.15
C PRO A 40 2.94 2.22 -10.27
N LEU A 41 3.29 3.18 -11.12
CA LEU A 41 2.49 3.51 -12.29
C LEU A 41 2.51 2.40 -13.34
N ARG A 42 3.63 1.68 -13.44
CA ARG A 42 3.80 0.53 -14.34
C ARG A 42 3.21 -0.72 -13.67
N PRO A 43 2.21 -1.38 -14.29
CA PRO A 43 1.53 -2.52 -13.67
C PRO A 43 2.35 -3.81 -13.80
N VAL A 44 3.29 -4.02 -12.88
CA VAL A 44 4.04 -5.28 -12.76
C VAL A 44 3.46 -6.16 -11.67
N GLU A 45 3.47 -7.48 -11.88
CA GLU A 45 2.87 -8.43 -10.93
C GLU A 45 3.77 -8.65 -9.71
N ARG A 46 5.09 -8.82 -9.92
CA ARG A 46 6.02 -9.19 -8.86
C ARG A 46 6.97 -8.06 -8.51
N PHE A 47 7.36 -7.98 -7.24
CA PHE A 47 8.29 -6.96 -6.75
C PHE A 47 9.64 -6.99 -7.49
N ARG A 48 10.12 -8.20 -7.82
CA ARG A 48 11.35 -8.41 -8.61
C ARG A 48 11.32 -7.82 -10.02
N ASP A 49 10.13 -7.51 -10.54
CA ASP A 49 9.95 -6.99 -11.90
C ASP A 49 10.06 -5.46 -11.93
N LEU A 50 10.18 -4.80 -10.77
CA LEU A 50 10.40 -3.36 -10.65
C LEU A 50 11.84 -2.99 -11.02
N HIS A 51 12.00 -1.83 -11.65
CA HIS A 51 13.30 -1.21 -11.81
C HIS A 51 13.75 -0.55 -10.48
N PRO A 52 15.06 -0.40 -10.23
CA PRO A 52 15.58 0.19 -9.00
C PRO A 52 14.99 1.58 -8.67
N GLU A 53 14.77 2.41 -9.69
CA GLU A 53 14.14 3.72 -9.56
C GLU A 53 12.68 3.65 -9.12
N GLU A 54 11.93 2.65 -9.59
CA GLU A 54 10.55 2.41 -9.17
C GLU A 54 10.51 1.92 -7.73
N VAL A 55 11.45 1.04 -7.33
CA VAL A 55 11.57 0.61 -5.92
C VAL A 55 11.82 1.82 -5.01
N ALA A 56 12.78 2.68 -5.38
CA ALA A 56 13.12 3.86 -4.60
C ALA A 56 11.95 4.86 -4.52
N ASP A 57 11.26 5.13 -5.62
CA ASP A 57 10.10 6.00 -5.64
C ASP A 57 8.91 5.42 -4.87
N LEU A 58 8.63 4.11 -5.00
CA LEU A 58 7.55 3.42 -4.31
C LEU A 58 7.71 3.52 -2.79
N PHE A 59 8.90 3.25 -2.25
CA PHE A 59 9.12 3.29 -0.81
C PHE A 59 9.31 4.70 -0.24
N ARG A 60 9.84 5.66 -1.01
CA ARG A 60 9.80 7.08 -0.60
C ARG A 60 8.36 7.59 -0.53
N THR A 61 7.53 7.22 -1.50
CA THR A 61 6.10 7.53 -1.51
C THR A 61 5.40 6.86 -0.33
N THR A 62 5.71 5.59 -0.05
CA THR A 62 5.19 4.85 1.11
C THR A 62 5.53 5.53 2.42
N GLN A 63 6.77 5.97 2.62
CA GLN A 63 7.20 6.69 3.82
C GLN A 63 6.42 8.01 3.99
N ALA A 64 6.33 8.81 2.92
CA ALA A 64 5.62 10.09 2.96
C ALA A 64 4.13 9.91 3.27
N VAL A 65 3.48 8.93 2.62
CA VAL A 65 2.07 8.61 2.85
C VAL A 65 1.86 8.07 4.27
N GLY A 66 2.74 7.18 4.74
CA GLY A 66 2.72 6.63 6.09
C GLY A 66 2.64 7.70 7.17
N ASN A 67 3.52 8.69 7.11
CA ASN A 67 3.52 9.81 8.06
C ASN A 67 2.18 10.56 8.06
N VAL A 68 1.62 10.82 6.88
CA VAL A 68 0.34 11.54 6.74
C VAL A 68 -0.82 10.73 7.30
N VAL A 69 -0.92 9.44 6.94
CA VAL A 69 -2.05 8.61 7.38
C VAL A 69 -1.97 8.25 8.86
N GLU A 70 -0.77 8.04 9.40
CA GLU A 70 -0.60 7.83 10.85
C GLU A 70 -1.11 9.05 11.63
N GLN A 71 -0.65 10.25 11.27
CA GLN A 71 -1.08 11.48 11.94
C GLN A 71 -2.57 11.74 11.77
N HIS A 72 -3.09 11.65 10.53
CA HIS A 72 -4.48 11.99 10.24
C HIS A 72 -5.49 11.06 10.92
N PHE A 73 -5.17 9.76 10.99
CA PHE A 73 -6.05 8.77 11.61
C PHE A 73 -5.74 8.56 13.10
N GLY A 74 -4.77 9.28 13.67
CA GLY A 74 -4.39 9.19 15.08
C GLY A 74 -3.81 7.82 15.44
N GLY A 75 -3.04 7.23 14.52
CA GLY A 75 -2.23 6.05 14.77
C GLY A 75 -1.00 6.39 15.63
N THR A 76 -0.43 5.38 16.26
CA THR A 76 0.84 5.46 17.02
C THR A 76 1.92 4.57 16.43
N SER A 77 1.57 3.76 15.41
CA SER A 77 2.48 2.91 14.66
C SER A 77 1.92 2.68 13.26
N LEU A 78 2.71 2.06 12.39
CA LEU A 78 2.30 1.64 11.04
C LEU A 78 2.57 0.16 10.81
N THR A 79 1.66 -0.53 10.14
CA THR A 79 1.98 -1.76 9.43
C THR A 79 2.18 -1.42 7.96
N ILE A 80 3.36 -1.78 7.44
CA ILE A 80 3.72 -1.63 6.04
C ILE A 80 3.97 -3.03 5.50
N SER A 81 3.21 -3.45 4.48
CA SER A 81 3.28 -4.83 3.97
C SER A 81 3.16 -4.90 2.46
N VAL A 82 3.88 -5.85 1.86
CA VAL A 82 3.79 -6.21 0.45
C VAL A 82 3.52 -7.71 0.36
N GLN A 83 2.42 -8.07 -0.30
CA GLN A 83 2.08 -9.47 -0.58
C GLN A 83 2.59 -9.81 -1.99
N ASP A 84 3.86 -10.23 -2.10
CA ASP A 84 4.51 -10.50 -3.39
C ASP A 84 4.25 -11.93 -3.90
N GLY A 85 3.10 -12.13 -4.53
CA GLY A 85 2.70 -13.38 -5.18
C GLY A 85 1.50 -14.09 -4.53
N PRO A 86 0.91 -15.09 -5.20
CA PRO A 86 -0.34 -15.73 -4.77
C PRO A 86 -0.25 -16.34 -3.37
N GLU A 87 0.85 -17.05 -3.07
CA GLU A 87 1.07 -17.71 -1.78
C GLU A 87 1.33 -16.70 -0.64
N ALA A 88 1.70 -15.46 -0.96
CA ALA A 88 1.79 -14.36 0.01
C ALA A 88 0.43 -13.65 0.24
N GLY A 89 -0.63 -14.09 -0.45
CA GLY A 89 -1.98 -13.52 -0.36
C GLY A 89 -2.32 -12.47 -1.42
N GLN A 90 -1.49 -12.32 -2.47
CA GLN A 90 -1.74 -11.33 -3.52
C GLN A 90 -3.04 -11.64 -4.28
N THR A 91 -3.98 -10.68 -4.29
CA THR A 91 -5.26 -10.81 -5.02
C THR A 91 -5.30 -10.01 -6.32
N VAL A 92 -4.67 -8.83 -6.35
CA VAL A 92 -4.51 -8.01 -7.55
C VAL A 92 -3.08 -8.17 -8.07
N LYS A 93 -2.94 -8.65 -9.32
CA LYS A 93 -1.67 -8.84 -10.03
C LYS A 93 -1.02 -7.51 -10.44
N HIS A 94 -0.70 -6.71 -9.45
CA HIS A 94 0.02 -5.44 -9.53
C HIS A 94 0.67 -5.23 -8.17
N VAL A 95 1.98 -5.04 -8.10
CA VAL A 95 2.69 -4.67 -6.85
C VAL A 95 1.98 -3.50 -6.17
N HIS A 96 1.74 -3.65 -4.87
CA HIS A 96 1.23 -2.57 -4.03
C HIS A 96 1.69 -2.75 -2.59
N VAL A 97 1.96 -1.63 -1.94
CA VAL A 97 2.28 -1.56 -0.52
C VAL A 97 1.00 -1.22 0.22
N HIS A 98 0.64 -2.06 1.19
CA HIS A 98 -0.37 -1.76 2.18
C HIS A 98 0.24 -0.89 3.27
N VAL A 99 -0.40 0.24 3.57
CA VAL A 99 -0.03 1.10 4.70
C VAL A 99 -1.24 1.24 5.62
N LEU A 100 -1.10 0.74 6.84
CA LEU A 100 -2.15 0.68 7.85
C LEU A 100 -1.71 1.46 9.11
N PRO A 101 -2.35 2.60 9.42
CA PRO A 101 -2.25 3.25 10.74
C PRO A 101 -2.71 2.29 11.84
N ARG A 102 -1.88 2.13 12.86
CA ARG A 102 -2.11 1.20 13.97
C ARG A 102 -2.36 1.95 15.27
N LYS A 103 -3.22 1.38 16.12
CA LYS A 103 -3.52 1.88 17.47
C LYS A 103 -3.47 0.74 18.47
N PRO A 104 -3.24 1.03 19.76
CA PRO A 104 -3.41 0.00 20.79
C PRO A 104 -4.80 -0.64 20.72
N GLY A 105 -4.85 -1.97 20.63
CA GLY A 105 -6.09 -2.75 20.61
C GLY A 105 -6.91 -2.67 19.32
N ASP A 106 -6.34 -2.20 18.21
CA ASP A 106 -7.04 -2.21 16.90
C ASP A 106 -7.12 -3.60 16.25
N PHE A 107 -6.29 -4.53 16.70
CA PHE A 107 -6.29 -5.95 16.37
C PHE A 107 -6.02 -6.78 17.63
N ASP A 108 -6.75 -7.88 17.76
CA ASP A 108 -6.54 -8.81 18.88
C ASP A 108 -5.21 -9.58 18.76
N ARG A 109 -4.73 -9.81 17.53
CA ARG A 109 -3.49 -10.55 17.26
C ARG A 109 -2.74 -9.94 16.09
N ASN A 110 -1.58 -9.32 16.37
CA ASN A 110 -0.81 -8.57 15.38
C ASN A 110 0.17 -9.41 14.56
N ASP A 111 0.67 -10.50 15.14
CA ASP A 111 1.60 -11.38 14.47
C ASP A 111 1.45 -12.78 15.08
N ASN A 112 0.81 -13.70 14.37
CA ASN A 112 0.69 -15.11 14.78
C ASN A 112 1.72 -15.99 14.05
N ILE A 113 2.71 -15.39 13.39
CA ILE A 113 3.71 -16.16 12.61
C ILE A 113 4.86 -16.62 13.51
N TYR A 114 5.17 -15.86 14.55
CA TYR A 114 6.17 -16.22 15.54
C TYR A 114 5.47 -16.79 16.77
N ASP A 115 5.78 -18.05 17.10
CA ASP A 115 5.51 -18.57 18.45
C ASP A 115 6.54 -17.87 19.37
N GLU A 116 6.06 -16.98 20.24
CA GLU A 116 6.87 -16.38 21.32
C GLU A 116 7.28 -17.42 22.37
#